data_AF-R4M989-F1
#
_entry.id   AF-R4M989-F1
#
_cell.length_a   1.000
_cell.length_b   1.000
_cell.length_c   1.000
_cell.angle_alpha   90.00
_cell.angle_beta   90.00
_cell.angle_gamma   90.00
#
_symmetry.space_group_name_H-M   'P 1'
#
loop_
_entity.id
_entity.type
_entity.pdbx_description
1 polymer ?
#
loop_
_entity_poly.entity_id
_entity_poly.type
_entity_poly.pdbx_seq_one_letter_code
_entity_poly.pdbx_strand_id
1 'polypeptide(L)'
;MLPAHPTVVAINLGDGPQVRQLQVGELTTLWLHPRVTDTVSVSLLDWDDVIDRNALGFDQRKPPGLAEVVVLAPAAPRLRRPTPPATARVRSPWIAITARSSPSRAGSCTPRSEPRWAPCWTAAAMRAPCEREPIALPAGQQELLISPGAAFVVDGAQLSTPGAGLSSATVTSAETGAWGPTHREVRVPESATSRVLVVPESINSGWVARTSTGARLTPIAVNGWQQAWVVPAGNPGTITLTFAPNSLYRASLAIGLALLPLLALLAFWRTGRRQLADRPTPPWRPGAWAAAGVLAAGAVIASIAGVMVMGMTAMCAMHCAAGSDYVTGSRGLAAGGLILAALRCPGIRGGRSTDTPGTGPVCNCWH
;
A
#
# COMPACT_ATOMS: atom_id res chain seq x y z
N MET A 1 7.66 23.07 -5.56
CA MET A 1 7.48 23.97 -6.71
C MET A 1 7.15 25.35 -6.19
N LEU A 2 7.73 26.39 -6.76
CA LEU A 2 7.60 27.77 -6.30
C LEU A 2 6.34 28.43 -6.90
N PRO A 3 5.68 29.37 -6.20
CA PRO A 3 4.62 30.20 -6.78
C PRO A 3 5.10 31.00 -8.00
N ALA A 4 4.20 31.40 -8.90
CA ALA A 4 4.54 32.25 -10.03
C ALA A 4 4.92 33.69 -9.59
N HIS A 5 5.81 34.34 -10.34
CA HIS A 5 6.26 35.70 -10.03
C HIS A 5 5.27 36.74 -10.56
N PRO A 6 4.74 37.63 -9.71
CA PRO A 6 3.88 38.73 -10.17
C PRO A 6 4.68 39.80 -10.90
N THR A 7 4.14 40.28 -12.02
CA THR A 7 4.72 41.31 -12.89
C THR A 7 3.99 42.65 -12.73
N VAL A 8 2.71 42.64 -12.35
CA VAL A 8 1.91 43.86 -12.11
C VAL A 8 1.14 43.75 -10.80
N VAL A 9 1.20 44.80 -10.00
CA VAL A 9 0.47 44.93 -8.74
C VAL A 9 -0.30 46.24 -8.69
N ALA A 10 -1.50 46.22 -8.11
CA ALA A 10 -2.24 47.40 -7.71
C ALA A 10 -2.23 47.52 -6.19
N ILE A 11 -1.80 48.68 -5.70
CA ILE A 11 -1.75 48.99 -4.26
C ILE A 11 -2.74 50.11 -3.98
N ASN A 12 -3.71 49.86 -3.11
CA ASN A 12 -4.74 50.83 -2.74
C ASN A 12 -4.60 51.18 -1.25
N LEU A 13 -4.34 52.46 -0.98
CA LEU A 13 -4.28 53.04 0.38
C LEU A 13 -5.63 53.63 0.82
N GLY A 14 -6.70 53.35 0.05
CA GLY A 14 -8.08 53.80 0.20
C GLY A 14 -8.42 55.09 -0.56
N ASP A 15 -7.51 55.60 -1.38
CA ASP A 15 -7.67 56.74 -2.31
C ASP A 15 -7.73 56.31 -3.78
N GLY A 16 -7.67 55.00 -4.05
CA GLY A 16 -7.72 54.43 -5.39
C GLY A 16 -6.54 53.49 -5.66
N PRO A 17 -6.67 52.56 -6.62
CA PRO A 17 -5.60 51.62 -6.94
C PRO A 17 -4.43 52.32 -7.66
N GLN A 18 -3.24 52.26 -7.05
CA GLN A 18 -1.99 52.71 -7.66
C GLN A 18 -1.30 51.50 -8.32
N VAL A 19 -1.34 51.42 -9.65
CA VAL A 19 -0.74 50.32 -10.41
C VAL A 19 0.77 50.52 -10.56
N ARG A 20 1.54 49.46 -10.31
CA ARG A 20 3.00 49.42 -10.46
C ARG A 20 3.43 48.11 -11.10
N GLN A 21 4.49 48.18 -11.90
CA GLN A 21 5.18 47.01 -12.41
C GLN A 21 6.23 46.54 -11.41
N LEU A 22 6.39 45.23 -11.30
CA LEU A 22 7.38 44.56 -10.46
C LEU A 22 8.49 43.99 -11.33
N GLN A 23 9.73 44.07 -10.86
CA GLN A 23 10.86 43.40 -11.49
C GLN A 23 10.99 41.99 -10.93
N VAL A 24 11.25 41.03 -11.81
CA VAL A 24 11.35 39.60 -11.46
C VAL A 24 12.66 39.34 -10.72
N GLY A 25 12.60 38.59 -9.61
CA GLY A 25 13.76 37.99 -8.96
C GLY A 25 14.46 38.80 -7.86
N GLU A 26 14.08 40.06 -7.63
CA GLU A 26 14.70 40.90 -6.59
C GLU A 26 13.69 41.58 -5.66
N LEU A 27 14.17 41.97 -4.47
CA LEU A 27 13.42 42.81 -3.54
C LEU A 27 13.14 44.18 -4.20
N THR A 28 11.90 44.39 -4.61
CA THR A 28 11.48 45.64 -5.26
C THR A 28 10.84 46.59 -4.24
N THR A 29 11.35 47.81 -4.14
CA THR A 29 10.72 48.89 -3.35
C THR A 29 9.86 49.76 -4.26
N LEU A 30 8.58 49.91 -3.93
CA LEU A 30 7.63 50.70 -4.70
C LEU A 30 7.29 52.01 -4.01
N TRP A 31 7.41 53.12 -4.74
CA TRP A 31 6.99 54.44 -4.27
C TRP A 31 5.53 54.72 -4.64
N LEU A 32 4.77 55.11 -3.62
CA LEU A 32 3.32 55.39 -3.69
C LEU A 32 3.05 56.83 -3.29
N HIS A 33 1.91 57.35 -3.73
CA HIS A 33 1.38 58.58 -3.18
C HIS A 33 1.04 58.35 -1.70
N PRO A 34 1.58 59.17 -0.78
CA PRO A 34 1.45 58.92 0.64
C PRO A 34 0.02 59.21 1.11
N ARG A 35 -0.50 58.34 1.98
CA ARG A 35 -1.78 58.52 2.64
C ARG A 35 -1.75 57.94 4.05
N VAL A 36 -2.39 58.63 4.99
CA VAL A 36 -2.62 58.10 6.33
C VAL A 36 -3.73 57.06 6.23
N THR A 37 -3.38 55.80 6.45
CA THR A 37 -4.31 54.66 6.43
C THR A 37 -3.84 53.59 7.41
N ASP A 38 -4.78 52.81 7.93
CA ASP A 38 -4.53 51.60 8.72
C ASP A 38 -4.61 50.32 7.86
N THR A 39 -5.11 50.45 6.63
CA THR A 39 -5.39 49.34 5.71
C THR A 39 -4.69 49.58 4.38
N VAL A 40 -3.94 48.58 3.93
CA VAL A 40 -3.30 48.56 2.61
C VAL A 40 -3.82 47.33 1.87
N SER A 41 -4.50 47.54 0.74
CA SER A 41 -4.95 46.45 -0.13
C SER A 41 -3.96 46.26 -1.26
N VAL A 42 -3.44 45.04 -1.41
CA VAL A 42 -2.49 44.66 -2.47
C VAL A 42 -3.16 43.62 -3.36
N SER A 43 -3.26 43.92 -4.66
CA SER A 43 -3.88 43.03 -5.65
C SER A 43 -2.87 42.70 -6.75
N LEU A 44 -2.62 41.42 -6.98
CA LEU A 44 -1.76 40.94 -8.07
C LEU A 44 -2.60 40.92 -9.36
N LEU A 45 -2.21 41.71 -10.35
CA LEU A 45 -2.98 41.89 -11.59
C LEU A 45 -2.45 41.04 -12.73
N ASP A 46 -1.14 40.81 -12.77
CA ASP A 46 -0.48 40.03 -13.83
C ASP A 46 0.77 39.31 -13.27
N TRP A 47 1.13 38.18 -13.87
CA TRP A 47 2.23 37.31 -13.43
C TRP A 47 2.71 36.37 -14.53
N ASP A 48 3.90 35.80 -14.35
CA ASP A 48 4.46 34.85 -15.31
C ASP A 48 3.65 33.54 -15.37
N ASP A 49 3.42 33.05 -16.59
CA ASP A 49 2.73 31.79 -16.82
C ASP A 49 3.65 30.60 -16.54
N VAL A 50 3.57 30.06 -15.32
CA VAL A 50 4.31 28.85 -14.93
C VAL A 50 3.39 27.63 -15.03
N ILE A 51 3.72 26.70 -15.93
CA ILE A 51 3.04 25.41 -16.09
C ILE A 51 3.80 24.35 -15.30
N ASP A 52 3.09 23.69 -14.38
CA ASP A 52 3.57 22.55 -13.62
C ASP A 52 2.85 21.28 -14.08
N ARG A 53 3.61 20.25 -14.45
CA ARG A 53 3.07 18.92 -14.66
C ARG A 53 3.02 18.19 -13.32
N ASN A 54 1.81 18.00 -12.80
CA ASN A 54 1.63 17.36 -11.51
C ASN A 54 2.01 15.86 -11.54
N ALA A 55 2.04 15.21 -10.37
CA ALA A 55 2.40 13.79 -10.25
C ALA A 55 1.46 12.83 -11.02
N LEU A 56 0.29 13.31 -11.46
CA LEU A 56 -0.67 12.58 -12.28
C LEU A 56 -0.49 12.83 -13.79
N GLY A 57 0.47 13.66 -14.18
CA GLY A 57 0.78 13.98 -15.57
C GLY A 57 -0.07 15.09 -16.18
N PHE A 58 -0.93 15.76 -15.41
CA PHE A 58 -1.72 16.89 -15.89
C PHE A 58 -0.94 18.20 -15.78
N ASP A 59 -1.01 19.01 -16.83
CA ASP A 59 -0.44 20.35 -16.86
C ASP A 59 -1.37 21.33 -16.13
N GLN A 60 -0.85 21.97 -15.08
CA GLN A 60 -1.58 22.92 -14.25
C GLN A 60 -0.82 24.26 -14.19
N ARG A 61 -1.52 25.37 -14.45
CA ARG A 61 -0.96 26.71 -14.23
C ARG A 61 -0.83 27.01 -12.74
N LYS A 62 0.29 27.61 -12.33
CA LYS A 62 0.52 28.00 -10.94
C LYS A 62 -0.01 29.41 -10.65
N PRO A 63 -0.66 29.60 -9.48
CA PRO A 63 -1.02 30.94 -9.03
C PRO A 63 0.22 31.73 -8.61
N PRO A 64 0.14 33.07 -8.61
CA PRO A 64 1.21 33.92 -8.12
C PRO A 64 1.31 33.87 -6.59
N GLY A 65 2.46 34.26 -6.06
CA GLY A 65 2.67 34.35 -4.62
C GLY A 65 3.62 35.47 -4.20
N LEU A 66 3.43 35.97 -2.98
CA LEU A 66 4.33 36.92 -2.33
C LEU A 66 4.95 36.25 -1.11
N ALA A 67 6.26 36.44 -0.92
CA ALA A 67 6.97 35.88 0.25
C ALA A 67 6.86 36.81 1.47
N GLU A 68 7.06 38.11 1.29
CA GLU A 68 7.01 39.12 2.34
C GLU A 68 6.54 40.46 1.76
N VAL A 69 5.76 41.21 2.53
CA VAL A 69 5.37 42.59 2.22
C VAL A 69 5.71 43.45 3.43
N VAL A 70 6.55 44.46 3.22
CA VAL A 70 6.96 45.40 4.28
C VAL A 70 6.47 46.79 3.92
N VAL A 71 5.72 47.40 4.85
CA VAL A 71 5.25 48.78 4.70
C VAL A 71 6.29 49.73 5.31
N LEU A 72 6.75 50.69 4.51
CA LEU A 72 7.71 51.71 4.89
C LEU A 72 6.98 53.03 5.16
N ALA A 73 7.32 53.70 6.26
CA ALA A 73 6.79 55.02 6.58
C ALA A 73 7.89 56.08 6.43
N PRO A 74 7.58 57.33 6.06
CA PRO A 74 8.60 58.38 5.88
C PRO A 74 9.47 58.64 7.12
N ALA A 75 8.93 58.40 8.32
CA ALA A 75 9.60 58.66 9.61
C ALA A 75 10.13 57.40 10.32
N ALA A 76 9.90 56.19 9.78
CA ALA A 76 10.37 54.95 10.41
C ALA A 76 10.71 53.90 9.35
N PRO A 77 11.91 53.27 9.42
CA PRO A 77 12.36 52.36 8.37
C PRO A 77 11.54 51.07 8.27
N ARG A 78 10.75 50.68 9.29
CA ARG A 78 9.76 49.59 9.24
C ARG A 78 8.66 49.81 10.28
N LEU A 79 7.39 49.56 9.93
CA LEU A 79 6.32 49.45 10.92
C LEU A 79 6.55 48.20 11.78
N ARG A 80 6.62 48.36 13.10
CA ARG A 80 6.88 47.26 14.04
C ARG A 80 5.66 46.34 14.11
N ARG A 81 5.87 45.03 13.94
CA ARG A 81 4.81 44.02 14.05
C ARG A 81 4.13 44.11 15.42
N PRO A 82 2.78 44.13 15.51
CA PRO A 82 2.09 44.11 16.78
C PRO A 82 2.44 42.81 17.52
N THR A 83 2.76 42.94 18.82
CA THR A 83 2.97 41.79 19.69
C THR A 83 1.59 41.22 20.00
N PRO A 84 1.32 39.92 19.76
CA PRO A 84 0.02 39.35 20.10
C PRO A 84 -0.24 39.52 21.59
N PRO A 85 -1.46 39.91 22.01
CA PRO A 85 -1.77 40.07 23.42
C PRO A 85 -1.59 38.72 24.15
N ALA A 86 -1.05 38.76 25.37
CA ALA A 86 -0.83 37.59 26.22
C ALA A 86 -2.12 36.79 26.55
N THR A 87 -3.28 37.31 26.15
CA THR A 87 -4.61 36.73 26.34
C THR A 87 -5.10 35.90 25.16
N ALA A 88 -4.29 35.67 24.11
CA ALA A 88 -4.61 34.71 23.05
C ALA A 88 -4.75 33.30 23.65
N ARG A 89 -5.97 32.98 24.07
CA ARG A 89 -6.33 31.75 24.79
C ARG A 89 -6.40 30.62 23.77
N VAL A 90 -5.24 30.09 23.38
CA VAL A 90 -5.18 28.86 22.58
C VAL A 90 -5.75 27.74 23.44
N ARG A 91 -6.95 27.23 23.05
CA ARG A 91 -7.53 26.06 23.69
C ARG A 91 -6.50 24.93 23.60
N SER A 92 -6.10 24.47 24.76
CA SER A 92 -4.99 23.55 24.86
C SER A 92 -5.44 22.10 24.76
N PRO A 93 -4.57 21.20 24.29
CA PRO A 93 -4.81 19.77 24.37
C PRO A 93 -5.16 19.35 25.79
N TRP A 94 -6.09 18.42 25.91
CA TRP A 94 -6.37 17.72 27.17
C TRP A 94 -6.50 16.21 26.89
N ILE A 95 -6.20 15.42 27.92
CA ILE A 95 -6.26 13.96 27.87
C ILE A 95 -7.24 13.51 28.95
N ALA A 96 -8.16 12.62 28.61
CA ALA A 96 -8.96 11.93 29.62
C ALA A 96 -8.92 10.43 29.41
N ILE A 97 -8.90 9.71 30.52
CA ILE A 97 -9.02 8.26 30.54
C ILE A 97 -10.35 7.97 31.23
N THR A 98 -11.32 7.47 30.46
CA THR A 98 -12.63 7.13 30.99
C THR A 98 -12.63 5.69 31.46
N ALA A 99 -12.77 5.49 32.77
CA ALA A 99 -13.11 4.21 33.33
C ALA A 99 -14.63 4.08 33.42
N ARG A 100 -15.19 2.89 33.16
CA ARG A 100 -16.65 2.65 33.26
C ARG A 100 -17.23 2.99 34.65
N SER A 101 -16.40 3.15 35.68
CA SER A 101 -16.79 3.57 37.02
C SER A 101 -16.52 5.05 37.35
N SER A 102 -15.70 5.77 36.57
CA SER A 102 -15.45 7.22 36.74
C SER A 102 -14.49 7.76 35.66
N PRO A 103 -14.76 8.92 35.03
CA PRO A 103 -13.79 9.58 34.16
C PRO A 103 -12.63 10.17 34.97
N SER A 104 -11.42 9.64 34.79
CA SER A 104 -10.18 10.21 35.32
C SER A 104 -9.65 11.22 34.30
N ARG A 105 -9.73 12.53 34.60
CA ARG A 105 -9.16 13.60 33.77
C ARG A 105 -7.71 13.84 34.18
N ALA A 106 -6.78 13.80 33.24
CA ALA A 106 -5.42 14.29 33.44
C ALA A 106 -5.35 15.72 32.88
N GLY A 107 -4.94 16.68 33.72
CA GLY A 107 -5.13 18.12 33.54
C GLY A 107 -4.82 18.76 32.18
N SER A 108 -5.52 19.85 31.89
CA SER A 108 -5.37 20.74 30.72
C SER A 108 -4.12 21.63 30.80
N CYS A 109 -3.40 21.86 29.69
CA CYS A 109 -2.15 22.66 29.70
C CYS A 109 -2.09 23.81 28.71
N THR A 110 -2.14 25.07 29.17
CA THR A 110 -1.70 26.23 28.36
C THR A 110 -0.22 26.11 27.98
N PRO A 111 0.14 26.17 26.68
CA PRO A 111 1.54 26.14 26.29
C PRO A 111 2.24 27.43 26.73
N ARG A 112 3.34 27.31 27.47
CA ARG A 112 4.29 28.40 27.64
C ARG A 112 5.18 28.43 26.40
N SER A 113 4.92 29.40 25.52
CA SER A 113 5.72 29.81 24.35
C SER A 113 6.25 28.68 23.46
N GLU A 114 5.64 28.49 22.29
CA GLU A 114 6.25 27.70 21.21
C GLU A 114 7.60 28.31 20.79
N PRO A 115 8.65 27.49 20.65
CA PRO A 115 9.79 27.83 19.81
C PRO A 115 9.24 28.04 18.40
N ARG A 116 9.47 29.24 17.88
CA ARG A 116 9.14 29.62 16.50
C ARG A 116 9.80 28.59 15.57
N TRP A 117 8.99 27.96 14.71
CA TRP A 117 9.38 27.14 13.56
C TRP A 117 10.42 26.02 13.84
N ALA A 118 9.98 24.87 14.35
CA ALA A 118 10.68 23.63 14.05
C ALA A 118 10.18 23.13 12.68
N PRO A 119 11.05 22.69 11.75
CA PRO A 119 10.59 22.06 10.51
C PRO A 119 9.70 20.85 10.86
N CYS A 120 8.56 20.70 10.17
CA CYS A 120 7.49 19.74 10.46
C CYS A 120 7.90 18.25 10.57
N TRP A 121 9.17 17.91 10.39
CA TRP A 121 9.65 16.54 10.20
C TRP A 121 10.51 16.01 11.34
N THR A 122 10.91 16.81 12.34
CA THR A 122 12.00 16.37 13.23
C THR A 122 11.79 16.51 14.73
N ALA A 123 10.68 17.06 15.21
CA ALA A 123 10.40 17.03 16.64
C ALA A 123 8.90 16.92 16.90
N ALA A 124 8.45 15.70 17.23
CA ALA A 124 7.23 15.57 18.01
C ALA A 124 7.44 16.40 19.29
N ALA A 125 6.67 17.47 19.44
CA ALA A 125 6.72 18.28 20.65
C ALA A 125 6.14 17.43 21.80
N MET A 126 7.02 16.71 22.51
CA MET A 126 6.62 15.87 23.62
C MET A 126 6.08 16.79 24.72
N ARG A 127 4.77 16.76 24.90
CA ARG A 127 4.09 17.69 25.80
C ARG A 127 4.06 17.10 27.19
N ALA A 128 4.76 17.75 28.12
CA ALA A 128 4.70 17.35 29.52
C ALA A 128 3.28 17.58 30.06
N PRO A 129 2.71 16.61 30.79
CA PRO A 129 1.44 16.81 31.46
C PRO A 129 1.61 17.81 32.60
N CYS A 130 0.55 18.58 32.87
CA CYS A 130 0.54 19.56 33.96
C CYS A 130 0.50 18.87 35.32
N GLU A 131 -0.24 17.77 35.41
CA GLU A 131 -0.25 16.85 36.53
C GLU A 131 0.75 15.72 36.25
N ARG A 132 1.71 15.52 37.16
CA ARG A 132 2.75 14.49 37.04
C ARG A 132 2.45 13.25 37.87
N GLU A 133 1.35 13.26 38.61
CA GLU A 133 0.93 12.11 39.40
C GLU A 133 0.47 10.97 38.48
N PRO A 134 0.89 9.71 38.74
CA PRO A 134 0.42 8.57 37.99
C PRO A 134 -1.09 8.40 38.10
N ILE A 135 -1.74 8.09 36.97
CA ILE A 135 -3.17 7.83 36.95
C ILE A 135 -3.40 6.39 37.43
N ALA A 136 -4.15 6.22 38.52
CA ALA A 136 -4.57 4.91 39.00
C ALA A 136 -5.70 4.36 38.11
N LEU A 137 -5.47 3.23 37.45
CA LEU A 137 -6.46 2.58 36.59
C LEU A 137 -6.94 1.26 37.22
N PRO A 138 -8.26 1.03 37.32
CA PRO A 138 -8.79 -0.25 37.78
C PRO A 138 -8.58 -1.34 36.72
N ALA A 139 -8.57 -2.60 37.17
CA ALA A 139 -8.53 -3.74 36.26
C ALA A 139 -9.78 -3.77 35.36
N GLY A 140 -9.62 -4.25 34.13
CA GLY A 140 -10.70 -4.36 33.14
C GLY A 140 -10.52 -3.40 31.95
N GLN A 141 -11.55 -3.31 31.11
CA GLN A 141 -11.49 -2.45 29.93
C GLN A 141 -11.65 -0.97 30.32
N GLN A 142 -10.74 -0.16 29.80
CA GLN A 142 -10.70 1.29 29.96
C GLN A 142 -10.60 1.94 28.58
N GLU A 143 -11.05 3.19 28.45
CA GLU A 143 -10.94 3.96 27.21
C GLU A 143 -10.02 5.17 27.42
N LEU A 144 -9.06 5.36 26.51
CA LEU A 144 -8.14 6.50 26.48
C LEU A 144 -8.59 7.46 25.37
N LEU A 145 -9.03 8.65 25.76
CA LEU A 145 -9.45 9.71 24.85
C LEU A 145 -8.46 10.88 24.90
N ILE A 146 -7.87 11.20 23.75
CA ILE A 146 -6.95 12.34 23.60
C ILE A 146 -7.61 13.39 22.71
N SER A 147 -7.75 14.61 23.21
CA SER A 147 -8.36 15.74 22.49
C SER A 147 -7.32 16.84 22.25
N PRO A 148 -6.62 16.83 21.10
CA PRO A 148 -5.49 17.73 20.83
C PRO A 148 -5.91 19.18 20.48
N GLY A 149 -7.20 19.44 20.22
CA GLY A 149 -7.66 20.73 19.70
C GLY A 149 -7.44 20.86 18.18
N ALA A 150 -7.77 22.03 17.60
CA ALA A 150 -7.76 22.20 16.14
C ALA A 150 -6.37 22.41 15.52
N ALA A 151 -5.36 22.75 16.33
CA ALA A 151 -4.02 23.06 15.86
C ALA A 151 -3.06 21.86 15.87
N PHE A 152 -3.46 20.73 16.48
CA PHE A 152 -2.59 19.59 16.73
C PHE A 152 -3.28 18.27 16.34
N VAL A 153 -2.48 17.29 15.95
CA VAL A 153 -2.90 15.90 15.77
C VAL A 153 -2.16 15.01 16.77
N VAL A 154 -2.75 13.86 17.10
CA VAL A 154 -2.09 12.88 17.98
C VAL A 154 -1.23 11.96 17.11
N ASP A 155 0.08 11.98 17.35
CA ASP A 155 1.04 11.08 16.70
C ASP A 155 1.17 9.75 17.45
N GLY A 156 1.25 9.80 18.78
CA GLY A 156 1.30 8.63 19.64
C GLY A 156 1.03 8.93 21.10
N ALA A 157 0.74 7.89 21.87
CA ALA A 157 0.55 7.96 23.31
C ALA A 157 1.29 6.81 23.99
N GLN A 158 2.03 7.10 25.06
CA GLN A 158 2.75 6.12 25.84
C GLN A 158 2.22 6.13 27.27
N LEU A 159 1.70 4.98 27.72
CA LEU A 159 1.32 4.74 29.10
C LEU A 159 2.40 3.87 29.75
N SER A 160 3.23 4.50 30.58
CA SER A 160 4.30 3.81 31.31
C SER A 160 3.92 3.65 32.77
N THR A 161 4.25 2.50 33.35
CA THR A 161 4.08 2.28 34.79
C THR A 161 5.26 2.88 35.56
N PRO A 162 5.03 3.47 36.74
CA PRO A 162 6.12 3.96 37.58
C PRO A 162 7.12 2.84 37.91
N GLY A 163 8.41 3.07 37.63
CA GLY A 163 9.46 2.09 37.87
C GLY A 163 9.69 1.06 36.75
N ALA A 164 8.84 1.02 35.72
CA ALA A 164 9.14 0.24 34.52
C ALA A 164 10.14 1.00 33.64
N GLY A 165 11.42 0.62 33.74
CA GLY A 165 12.44 1.07 32.81
C GLY A 165 12.22 0.47 31.43
N LEU A 166 12.66 1.20 30.39
CA LEU A 166 12.81 0.61 29.06
C LEU A 166 13.91 -0.45 29.13
N SER A 167 13.55 -1.71 28.92
CA SER A 167 14.53 -2.78 28.81
C SER A 167 15.20 -2.67 27.44
N SER A 168 16.50 -2.40 27.45
CA SER A 168 17.33 -2.46 26.25
C SER A 168 18.15 -3.75 26.27
N ALA A 169 18.27 -4.39 25.11
CA ALA A 169 19.08 -5.57 24.93
C ALA A 169 20.35 -5.20 24.16
N THR A 170 21.51 -5.50 24.75
CA THR A 170 22.79 -5.36 24.05
C THR A 170 22.95 -6.51 23.07
N VAL A 171 23.16 -6.19 21.80
CA VAL A 171 23.46 -7.19 20.76
C VAL A 171 24.96 -7.41 20.71
N THR A 172 25.38 -8.67 20.76
CA THR A 172 26.78 -9.06 20.56
C THR A 172 26.90 -9.86 19.28
N SER A 173 27.78 -9.44 18.39
CA SER A 173 28.09 -10.19 17.17
C SER A 173 28.67 -11.55 17.51
N ALA A 174 28.16 -12.60 16.88
CA ALA A 174 28.70 -13.95 17.01
C ALA A 174 29.68 -14.23 15.87
N GLU A 175 30.73 -15.00 16.16
CA GLU A 175 31.65 -15.46 15.13
C GLU A 175 30.98 -16.50 14.24
N THR A 176 31.00 -16.29 12.93
CA THR A 176 30.46 -17.24 11.94
C THR A 176 31.57 -18.14 11.41
N GLY A 177 31.25 -19.43 11.24
CA GLY A 177 32.09 -20.41 10.54
C GLY A 177 31.66 -20.54 9.08
N ALA A 178 31.42 -21.78 8.63
CA ALA A 178 30.83 -22.01 7.31
C ALA A 178 29.50 -21.26 7.18
N TRP A 179 29.28 -20.54 6.07
CA TRP A 179 28.05 -19.79 5.84
C TRP A 179 27.54 -19.99 4.42
N GLY A 180 26.60 -20.91 4.25
CA GLY A 180 26.02 -21.27 2.97
C GLY A 180 24.49 -21.18 2.95
N PRO A 181 23.87 -21.52 1.80
CA PRO A 181 22.42 -21.49 1.63
C PRO A 181 21.69 -22.61 2.37
N THR A 182 22.40 -23.67 2.76
CA THR A 182 21.81 -24.89 3.36
C THR A 182 22.47 -25.33 4.66
N HIS A 183 23.69 -24.83 4.93
CA HIS A 183 24.49 -25.15 6.10
C HIS A 183 25.18 -23.88 6.57
N ARG A 184 25.03 -23.55 7.85
CA ARG A 184 25.66 -22.40 8.48
C ARG A 184 26.15 -22.76 9.87
N GLU A 185 27.23 -22.12 10.30
CA GLU A 185 27.86 -22.37 11.59
C GLU A 185 28.07 -21.06 12.33
N VAL A 186 27.73 -21.06 13.61
CA VAL A 186 27.92 -19.92 14.49
C VAL A 186 28.57 -20.39 15.78
N ARG A 187 29.70 -19.81 16.15
CA ARG A 187 30.34 -20.05 17.44
C ARG A 187 29.72 -19.12 18.47
N VAL A 188 29.17 -19.70 19.53
CA VAL A 188 28.58 -18.94 20.62
C VAL A 188 29.43 -19.16 21.88
N PRO A 189 29.98 -18.08 22.47
CA PRO A 189 30.79 -18.23 23.68
C PRO A 189 29.94 -18.70 24.84
N GLU A 190 30.56 -19.41 25.78
CA GLU A 190 29.91 -19.90 27.00
C GLU A 190 29.22 -18.77 27.79
N SER A 191 28.09 -19.10 28.42
CA SER A 191 27.26 -18.16 29.17
C SER A 191 26.73 -18.78 30.45
N ALA A 192 26.71 -18.03 31.55
CA ALA A 192 25.97 -18.43 32.74
C ALA A 192 24.43 -18.28 32.57
N THR A 193 23.98 -17.58 31.53
CA THR A 193 22.57 -17.27 31.28
C THR A 193 22.15 -17.69 29.87
N SER A 194 20.86 -17.98 29.70
CA SER A 194 20.27 -18.23 28.39
C SER A 194 20.39 -17.00 27.49
N ARG A 195 20.71 -17.22 26.21
CA ARG A 195 20.84 -16.20 25.18
C ARG A 195 19.91 -16.48 24.00
N VAL A 196 19.83 -15.52 23.10
CA VAL A 196 19.12 -15.68 21.83
C VAL A 196 20.13 -15.51 20.70
N LEU A 197 20.25 -16.54 19.86
CA LEU A 197 20.96 -16.43 18.58
C LEU A 197 20.00 -15.86 17.55
N VAL A 198 20.30 -14.66 17.03
CA VAL A 198 19.48 -13.98 16.01
C VAL A 198 20.19 -14.03 14.67
N VAL A 199 19.46 -14.37 13.62
CA VAL A 199 19.88 -14.17 12.24
C VAL A 199 18.88 -13.18 11.62
N PRO A 200 19.31 -11.99 11.16
CA PRO A 200 18.42 -10.91 10.71
C PRO A 200 17.83 -11.19 9.31
N GLU A 201 17.27 -12.38 9.14
CA GLU A 201 16.55 -12.85 7.96
C GLU A 201 15.13 -13.22 8.38
N SER A 202 14.20 -13.23 7.41
CA SER A 202 12.81 -13.62 7.65
C SER A 202 12.72 -15.04 8.22
N ILE A 203 11.84 -15.23 9.20
CA ILE A 203 11.59 -16.54 9.82
C ILE A 203 11.23 -17.61 8.78
N ASN A 204 11.92 -18.75 8.87
CA ASN A 204 11.69 -19.89 7.99
C ASN A 204 11.81 -21.20 8.79
N SER A 205 10.73 -21.98 8.80
CA SER A 205 10.63 -23.23 9.54
C SER A 205 11.53 -24.36 9.00
N GLY A 206 12.11 -24.19 7.82
CA GLY A 206 13.06 -25.13 7.22
C GLY A 206 14.45 -25.11 7.86
N TRP A 207 14.82 -24.02 8.55
CA TRP A 207 16.09 -23.93 9.28
C TRP A 207 16.00 -24.58 10.66
N VAL A 208 16.94 -25.47 10.94
CA VAL A 208 17.06 -26.17 12.22
C VAL A 208 18.43 -25.91 12.81
N ALA A 209 18.48 -25.31 14.00
CA ALA A 209 19.70 -25.08 14.75
C ALA A 209 19.95 -26.20 15.77
N ARG A 210 21.19 -26.67 15.87
CA ARG A 210 21.65 -27.69 16.83
C ARG A 210 22.94 -27.27 17.51
N THR A 211 23.10 -27.60 18.79
CA THR A 211 24.36 -27.43 19.53
C THR A 211 25.44 -28.40 19.06
N SER A 212 26.68 -28.24 19.54
CA SER A 212 27.77 -29.20 19.32
C SER A 212 27.45 -30.62 19.82
N THR A 213 26.61 -30.74 20.85
CA THR A 213 26.11 -32.01 21.39
C THR A 213 24.95 -32.61 20.59
N GLY A 214 24.46 -31.92 19.55
CA GLY A 214 23.35 -32.35 18.69
C GLY A 214 21.96 -31.97 19.21
N ALA A 215 21.86 -31.29 20.36
CA ALA A 215 20.58 -30.86 20.92
C ALA A 215 19.93 -29.79 20.04
N ARG A 216 18.65 -29.98 19.70
CA ARG A 216 17.89 -29.04 18.85
C ARG A 216 17.48 -27.81 19.65
N LEU A 217 17.72 -26.64 19.09
CA LEU A 217 17.32 -25.37 19.69
C LEU A 217 15.89 -24.98 19.32
N THR A 218 15.21 -24.31 20.25
CA THR A 218 13.84 -23.84 20.08
C THR A 218 13.82 -22.58 19.21
N PRO A 219 13.13 -22.58 18.05
CA PRO A 219 13.01 -21.40 17.22
C PRO A 219 12.05 -20.38 17.84
N ILE A 220 12.40 -19.09 17.75
CA ILE A 220 11.57 -17.97 18.17
C ILE A 220 11.64 -16.84 17.13
N ALA A 221 10.61 -15.99 17.11
CA ALA A 221 10.62 -14.77 16.32
C ALA A 221 11.14 -13.60 17.16
N VAL A 222 12.13 -12.87 16.64
CA VAL A 222 12.65 -11.64 17.26
C VAL A 222 12.21 -10.44 16.41
N ASN A 223 11.87 -9.33 17.08
CA ASN A 223 11.39 -8.10 16.42
C ASN A 223 10.16 -8.31 15.50
N GLY A 224 9.39 -9.38 15.71
CA GLY A 224 8.19 -9.72 14.93
C GLY A 224 8.43 -10.40 13.57
N TRP A 225 9.68 -10.49 13.08
CA TRP A 225 9.95 -11.04 11.74
C TRP A 225 11.27 -11.82 11.60
N GLN A 226 12.23 -11.59 12.49
CA GLN A 226 13.57 -12.16 12.39
C GLN A 226 13.60 -13.59 12.92
N GLN A 227 14.36 -14.46 12.25
CA GLN A 227 14.58 -15.81 12.75
C GLN A 227 15.59 -15.81 13.92
N ALA A 228 15.27 -16.58 14.95
CA ALA A 228 16.15 -16.73 16.09
C ALA A 228 15.96 -18.08 16.79
N TRP A 229 16.90 -18.43 17.65
CA TRP A 229 16.86 -19.63 18.47
C TRP A 229 17.27 -19.33 19.92
N VAL A 230 16.60 -19.97 20.86
CA VAL A 230 16.97 -19.93 22.28
C VAL A 230 18.20 -20.81 22.50
N VAL A 231 19.28 -20.22 23.01
CA VAL A 231 20.51 -20.90 23.39
C VAL A 231 20.53 -21.03 24.92
N PRO A 232 20.47 -22.25 25.48
CA PRO A 232 20.52 -22.46 26.92
C PRO A 232 21.83 -21.94 27.54
N ALA A 233 21.81 -21.68 28.85
CA ALA A 233 23.03 -21.45 29.62
C ALA A 233 24.00 -22.65 29.52
N GLY A 234 25.29 -22.37 29.67
CA GLY A 234 26.39 -23.30 29.52
C GLY A 234 27.18 -23.05 28.23
N ASN A 235 27.88 -24.08 27.77
CA ASN A 235 28.74 -24.04 26.59
C ASN A 235 28.06 -24.77 25.41
N PRO A 236 27.40 -24.04 24.49
CA PRO A 236 26.76 -24.64 23.32
C PRO A 236 27.77 -25.06 22.23
N GLY A 237 29.03 -24.62 22.33
CA GLY A 237 30.05 -24.75 21.30
C GLY A 237 29.64 -24.08 19.97
N THR A 238 29.96 -24.74 18.86
CA THR A 238 29.49 -24.33 17.52
C THR A 238 28.05 -24.79 17.31
N ILE A 239 27.15 -23.83 17.11
CA ILE A 239 25.77 -24.07 16.70
C ILE A 239 25.76 -24.26 15.19
N THR A 240 25.18 -25.37 14.74
CA THR A 240 25.01 -25.71 13.33
C THR A 240 23.57 -25.46 12.91
N LEU A 241 23.37 -24.65 11.88
CA LEU A 241 22.08 -24.36 11.27
C LEU A 241 22.02 -25.10 9.94
N THR A 242 21.01 -25.94 9.78
CA THR A 242 20.82 -26.76 8.58
C THR A 242 19.44 -26.52 8.00
N PHE A 243 19.36 -26.35 6.68
CA PHE A 243 18.09 -26.28 5.96
C PHE A 243 17.62 -27.69 5.65
N ALA A 244 16.81 -28.27 6.55
CA ALA A 244 16.42 -29.67 6.53
C ALA A 244 15.73 -30.12 5.21
N PRO A 245 14.87 -29.31 4.56
CA PRO A 245 14.20 -29.73 3.33
C PRO A 245 15.11 -29.86 2.08
N ASN A 246 16.35 -29.34 2.11
CA ASN A 246 17.18 -29.27 0.90
C ASN A 246 17.60 -30.66 0.36
N SER A 247 17.82 -31.65 1.23
CA SER A 247 18.22 -33.00 0.79
C SER A 247 17.10 -33.68 -0.02
N LEU A 248 15.86 -33.62 0.49
CA LEU A 248 14.68 -34.13 -0.21
C LEU A 248 14.43 -33.38 -1.51
N TYR A 249 14.55 -32.04 -1.49
CA TYR A 249 14.44 -31.22 -2.69
C TYR A 249 15.46 -31.66 -3.76
N ARG A 250 16.75 -31.74 -3.42
CA ARG A 250 17.79 -32.15 -4.39
C ARG A 250 17.61 -33.58 -4.89
N ALA A 251 17.20 -34.52 -4.02
CA ALA A 251 16.92 -35.90 -4.41
C ALA A 251 15.74 -35.96 -5.40
N SER A 252 14.63 -35.27 -5.11
CA SER A 252 13.47 -35.22 -6.01
C SER A 252 13.80 -34.61 -7.37
N LEU A 253 14.62 -33.55 -7.39
CA LEU A 253 15.06 -32.90 -8.62
C LEU A 253 15.95 -33.83 -9.45
N ALA A 254 16.90 -34.51 -8.82
CA ALA A 254 17.78 -35.48 -9.48
C ALA A 254 16.99 -36.67 -10.05
N ILE A 255 16.03 -37.21 -9.28
CA ILE A 255 15.16 -38.31 -9.73
C ILE A 255 14.30 -37.85 -10.91
N GLY A 256 13.64 -36.69 -10.80
CA GLY A 256 12.81 -36.14 -11.87
C GLY A 256 13.61 -35.92 -13.17
N LEU A 257 14.82 -35.39 -13.05
CA LEU A 257 15.72 -35.20 -14.19
C LEU A 257 16.18 -36.54 -14.81
N ALA A 258 16.49 -37.54 -13.98
CA ALA A 258 16.90 -38.87 -14.43
C ALA A 258 15.77 -39.66 -15.13
N LEU A 259 14.51 -39.35 -14.83
CA LEU A 259 13.35 -39.95 -15.51
C LEU A 259 13.12 -39.41 -16.92
N LEU A 260 13.60 -38.20 -17.25
CA LEU A 260 13.47 -37.62 -18.59
C LEU A 260 14.18 -38.43 -19.69
N PRO A 261 15.47 -38.83 -19.57
CA PRO A 261 16.12 -39.66 -20.57
C PRO A 261 15.50 -41.06 -20.64
N LEU A 262 15.00 -41.61 -19.52
CA LEU A 262 14.26 -42.87 -19.55
C LEU A 262 12.94 -42.72 -20.34
N LEU A 263 12.21 -41.64 -20.12
CA LEU A 263 10.99 -41.33 -20.87
C LEU A 263 11.28 -41.11 -22.36
N ALA A 264 12.33 -40.37 -22.68
CA ALA A 264 12.78 -40.18 -24.05
C ALA A 264 13.17 -41.51 -24.69
N LEU A 265 13.92 -42.36 -23.97
CA LEU A 265 14.26 -43.70 -24.43
C LEU A 265 12.99 -44.49 -24.70
N LEU A 266 12.03 -44.57 -23.77
CA LEU A 266 10.76 -45.27 -23.96
C LEU A 266 9.93 -44.71 -25.13
N ALA A 267 9.93 -43.40 -25.35
CA ALA A 267 9.22 -42.73 -26.44
C ALA A 267 9.86 -43.01 -27.81
N PHE A 268 11.19 -43.03 -27.88
CA PHE A 268 11.96 -43.31 -29.11
C PHE A 268 12.31 -44.79 -29.27
N TRP A 269 12.03 -45.63 -28.26
CA TRP A 269 12.22 -47.07 -28.34
C TRP A 269 11.20 -47.58 -29.35
N ARG A 270 11.66 -47.67 -30.60
CA ARG A 270 10.90 -48.25 -31.70
C ARG A 270 10.44 -49.63 -31.26
N THR A 271 9.17 -49.75 -30.91
CA THR A 271 8.45 -51.01 -30.95
C THR A 271 8.39 -51.43 -32.42
N GLY A 272 9.45 -52.06 -32.93
CA GLY A 272 9.49 -52.74 -34.22
C GLY A 272 8.54 -53.94 -34.31
N ARG A 273 7.51 -54.01 -33.46
CA ARG A 273 6.52 -55.07 -33.37
C ARG A 273 5.19 -54.51 -32.88
N ARG A 274 4.46 -53.80 -33.75
CA ARG A 274 2.98 -53.81 -33.74
C ARG A 274 2.44 -53.72 -35.17
N GLN A 275 2.62 -54.81 -35.91
CA GLN A 275 1.57 -55.35 -36.79
C GLN A 275 0.60 -56.27 -35.98
N LEU A 276 0.63 -56.18 -34.65
CA LEU A 276 -0.34 -56.83 -33.77
C LEU A 276 -1.59 -55.95 -33.70
N ALA A 277 -2.46 -56.19 -34.67
CA ALA A 277 -3.87 -55.79 -34.75
C ALA A 277 -4.15 -54.28 -34.58
N ASP A 278 -4.19 -53.57 -35.71
CA ASP A 278 -4.94 -52.32 -35.88
C ASP A 278 -6.45 -52.58 -35.71
N ARG A 279 -6.90 -52.87 -34.49
CA ARG A 279 -8.27 -52.56 -34.11
C ARG A 279 -8.24 -51.14 -33.52
N PRO A 280 -8.76 -50.12 -34.22
CA PRO A 280 -8.89 -48.80 -33.63
C PRO A 280 -9.67 -48.94 -32.32
N THR A 281 -9.18 -48.32 -31.26
CA THR A 281 -9.93 -48.22 -30.00
C THR A 281 -11.28 -47.59 -30.34
N PRO A 282 -12.40 -48.29 -30.11
CA PRO A 282 -13.70 -47.74 -30.47
C PRO A 282 -13.89 -46.45 -29.66
N PRO A 283 -14.26 -45.33 -30.30
CA PRO A 283 -14.62 -44.14 -29.55
C PRO A 283 -15.80 -44.48 -28.65
N TRP A 284 -15.87 -43.80 -27.52
CA TRP A 284 -17.03 -43.88 -26.64
C TRP A 284 -18.29 -43.61 -27.47
N ARG A 285 -19.23 -44.56 -27.47
CA ARG A 285 -20.51 -44.36 -28.17
C ARG A 285 -21.30 -43.33 -27.36
N PRO A 286 -21.58 -42.14 -27.89
CA PRO A 286 -22.34 -41.13 -27.16
C PRO A 286 -23.76 -41.67 -26.94
N GLY A 287 -24.05 -42.09 -25.72
CA GLY A 287 -25.40 -42.42 -25.26
C GLY A 287 -26.06 -41.21 -24.59
N ALA A 288 -27.24 -41.41 -24.00
CA ALA A 288 -27.95 -40.36 -23.27
C ALA A 288 -27.10 -39.66 -22.19
N TRP A 289 -26.10 -40.35 -21.63
CA TRP A 289 -25.14 -39.80 -20.68
C TRP A 289 -24.19 -38.74 -21.26
N ALA A 290 -23.90 -38.77 -22.56
CA ALA A 290 -23.11 -37.72 -23.21
C ALA A 290 -23.89 -36.40 -23.24
N ALA A 291 -25.22 -36.46 -23.43
CA ALA A 291 -26.07 -35.27 -23.34
C ALA A 291 -26.07 -34.69 -21.92
N ALA A 292 -26.07 -35.53 -20.88
CA ALA A 292 -25.91 -35.06 -19.50
C ALA A 292 -24.57 -34.35 -19.28
N GLY A 293 -23.46 -34.88 -19.81
CA GLY A 293 -22.15 -34.24 -19.75
C GLY A 293 -22.10 -32.89 -20.48
N VAL A 294 -22.73 -32.80 -21.67
CA VAL A 294 -22.84 -31.56 -22.44
C VAL A 294 -23.70 -30.52 -21.72
N LEU A 295 -24.85 -30.92 -21.15
CA LEU A 295 -25.70 -30.02 -20.36
C LEU A 295 -25.02 -29.56 -19.07
N ALA A 296 -24.28 -30.44 -18.40
CA ALA A 296 -23.50 -30.09 -17.22
C ALA A 296 -22.38 -29.10 -17.56
N ALA A 297 -21.65 -29.32 -18.65
CA ALA A 297 -20.67 -28.36 -19.15
C ALA A 297 -21.33 -27.01 -19.49
N GLY A 298 -22.49 -27.02 -20.16
CA GLY A 298 -23.28 -25.82 -20.44
C GLY A 298 -23.71 -25.07 -19.18
N ALA A 299 -24.16 -25.80 -18.15
CA ALA A 299 -24.52 -25.23 -16.85
C ALA A 299 -23.32 -24.57 -16.16
N VAL A 300 -22.14 -25.19 -16.22
CA VAL A 300 -20.92 -24.63 -15.64
C VAL A 300 -20.46 -23.39 -16.42
N ILE A 301 -20.52 -23.42 -17.75
CA ILE A 301 -19.99 -22.35 -18.61
C ILE A 301 -20.92 -21.12 -18.61
N ALA A 302 -22.24 -21.32 -18.72
CA ALA A 302 -23.19 -20.23 -18.92
C ALA A 302 -24.51 -20.42 -18.15
N SER A 303 -24.49 -21.24 -17.08
CA SER A 303 -25.67 -21.47 -16.23
C SER A 303 -26.89 -21.91 -17.06
N ILE A 304 -28.07 -21.40 -16.74
CA ILE A 304 -29.33 -21.75 -17.41
C ILE A 304 -29.25 -21.45 -18.93
N ALA A 305 -28.62 -20.34 -19.33
CA ALA A 305 -28.47 -20.01 -20.74
C ALA A 305 -27.63 -21.06 -21.50
N GLY A 306 -26.57 -21.57 -20.87
CA GLY A 306 -25.74 -22.64 -21.44
C GLY A 306 -26.48 -23.97 -21.55
N VAL A 307 -27.29 -24.33 -20.54
CA VAL A 307 -28.16 -25.53 -20.58
C VAL A 307 -29.17 -25.43 -21.73
N MET A 308 -29.80 -24.26 -21.90
CA MET A 308 -30.80 -24.03 -22.95
C MET A 308 -30.20 -24.14 -24.34
N VAL A 309 -29.10 -23.42 -24.61
CA VAL A 309 -28.45 -23.42 -25.94
C VAL A 309 -27.89 -24.80 -26.26
N MET A 310 -27.14 -25.42 -25.34
CA MET A 310 -26.54 -26.74 -25.58
C MET A 310 -27.61 -27.84 -25.66
N GLY A 311 -28.66 -27.77 -24.84
CA GLY A 311 -29.78 -28.71 -24.89
C GLY A 311 -30.55 -28.63 -26.20
N MET A 312 -30.82 -27.42 -26.69
CA MET A 312 -31.50 -27.23 -27.98
C MET A 312 -30.65 -27.75 -29.14
N THR A 313 -29.34 -27.47 -29.15
CA THR A 313 -28.43 -28.00 -30.19
C THR A 313 -28.30 -29.52 -30.14
N ALA A 314 -28.22 -30.13 -28.96
CA ALA A 314 -28.15 -31.59 -28.80
C ALA A 314 -29.46 -32.26 -29.25
N MET A 315 -30.62 -31.68 -28.91
CA MET A 315 -31.92 -32.18 -29.32
C MET A 315 -32.12 -32.10 -30.84
N CYS A 316 -31.74 -30.97 -31.46
CA CYS A 316 -31.77 -30.82 -32.92
C CYS A 316 -30.86 -31.83 -33.62
N ALA A 317 -29.64 -32.05 -33.11
CA ALA A 317 -28.71 -33.04 -33.68
C ALA A 317 -29.26 -34.48 -33.61
N MET A 318 -29.94 -34.85 -32.52
CA MET A 318 -30.58 -36.17 -32.38
C MET A 318 -31.80 -36.32 -33.29
N HIS A 319 -32.61 -35.27 -33.45
CA HIS A 319 -33.78 -35.29 -34.34
C HIS A 319 -33.38 -35.41 -35.81
N CYS A 320 -32.36 -34.66 -36.25
CA CYS A 320 -31.83 -34.77 -37.61
C CYS A 320 -31.18 -36.13 -37.89
N ALA A 321 -30.65 -36.80 -36.87
CA ALA A 321 -30.08 -38.14 -37.02
C ALA A 321 -31.14 -39.27 -37.08
N ALA A 322 -32.36 -39.03 -36.60
CA ALA A 322 -33.45 -40.01 -36.55
C ALA A 322 -34.34 -40.02 -37.82
N GLY A 323 -34.28 -38.97 -38.65
CA GLY A 323 -35.07 -38.83 -39.89
C GLY A 323 -34.24 -38.93 -41.17
N SER A 324 -34.13 -40.15 -41.73
CA SER A 324 -33.80 -40.51 -43.12
C SER A 324 -32.42 -40.16 -43.74
N ASP A 325 -31.83 -41.17 -44.41
CA ASP A 325 -31.08 -41.18 -45.68
C ASP A 325 -30.58 -39.86 -46.32
N TYR A 326 -29.93 -38.99 -45.54
CA TYR A 326 -29.10 -37.90 -46.05
C TYR A 326 -27.66 -38.09 -45.61
N VAL A 327 -27.03 -39.15 -46.11
CA VAL A 327 -25.57 -39.23 -46.19
C VAL A 327 -25.13 -38.29 -47.32
N THR A 328 -24.08 -37.51 -47.05
CA THR A 328 -23.40 -36.57 -47.97
C THR A 328 -23.96 -35.14 -47.99
N GLY A 329 -23.89 -34.44 -46.85
CA GLY A 329 -24.14 -32.98 -46.88
C GLY A 329 -23.81 -32.16 -45.64
N SER A 330 -23.26 -32.75 -44.56
CA SER A 330 -23.09 -32.04 -43.27
C SER A 330 -21.66 -32.02 -42.73
N ARG A 331 -20.64 -32.09 -43.62
CA ARG A 331 -19.26 -31.71 -43.25
C ARG A 331 -18.96 -30.22 -43.48
N GLY A 332 -19.91 -29.43 -44.00
CA GLY A 332 -19.72 -28.00 -44.31
C GLY A 332 -20.25 -27.00 -43.26
N LEU A 333 -21.08 -27.42 -42.29
CA LEU A 333 -21.80 -26.47 -41.43
C LEU A 333 -21.15 -26.20 -40.06
N ALA A 334 -20.13 -26.96 -39.65
CA ALA A 334 -19.39 -26.68 -38.43
C ALA A 334 -18.40 -25.51 -38.56
N ALA A 335 -18.10 -25.05 -39.79
CA ALA A 335 -17.22 -23.91 -40.05
C ALA A 335 -17.96 -22.55 -40.16
N GLY A 336 -19.29 -22.53 -40.30
CA GLY A 336 -20.06 -21.30 -40.54
C GLY A 336 -20.58 -20.58 -39.27
N GLY A 337 -20.71 -21.28 -38.15
CA GLY A 337 -21.36 -20.74 -36.94
C GLY A 337 -20.49 -19.79 -36.11
N LEU A 338 -19.16 -19.87 -36.24
CA LEU A 338 -18.21 -19.05 -35.46
C LEU A 338 -17.85 -17.72 -36.12
N ILE A 339 -18.25 -17.47 -37.37
CA ILE A 339 -17.94 -16.21 -38.09
C ILE A 339 -19.09 -15.18 -37.98
N LEU A 340 -20.34 -15.61 -37.74
CA LEU A 340 -21.47 -14.67 -37.62
C LEU A 340 -21.64 -14.04 -36.23
N ALA A 341 -20.96 -14.54 -35.20
CA ALA A 341 -20.93 -13.88 -33.88
C ALA A 341 -19.89 -12.75 -33.78
N ALA A 342 -18.95 -12.65 -34.74
CA ALA A 342 -17.94 -11.60 -34.78
C ALA A 342 -18.36 -10.34 -35.58
N LEU A 343 -19.51 -10.36 -36.26
CA LEU A 343 -20.01 -9.23 -37.08
C LEU A 343 -21.07 -8.36 -36.40
N ARG A 344 -21.24 -8.48 -35.08
CA ARG A 344 -22.01 -7.50 -34.29
C ARG A 344 -21.11 -6.63 -33.40
N CYS A 345 -20.02 -6.14 -33.98
CA CYS A 345 -19.40 -4.89 -33.49
C CYS A 345 -20.30 -3.73 -33.92
N PRO A 346 -20.82 -2.89 -33.00
CA PRO A 346 -21.49 -1.66 -33.40
C PRO A 346 -20.47 -0.74 -34.08
N GLY A 347 -20.71 -0.46 -35.35
CA GLY A 347 -19.90 0.46 -36.14
C GLY A 347 -19.90 1.85 -35.53
N ILE A 348 -18.68 2.36 -35.32
CA ILE A 348 -18.39 3.78 -35.21
C ILE A 348 -18.85 4.45 -36.50
N ARG A 349 -19.95 5.20 -36.46
CA ARG A 349 -20.29 6.19 -37.48
C ARG A 349 -20.05 7.57 -36.88
N GLY A 350 -19.02 8.24 -37.40
CA GLY A 350 -18.87 9.67 -37.23
C GLY A 350 -20.03 10.39 -37.91
N GLY A 351 -20.67 11.28 -37.16
CA GLY A 351 -21.67 12.24 -37.63
C GLY A 351 -21.46 13.54 -36.88
N ARG A 352 -21.10 14.59 -37.62
CA ARG A 352 -20.93 15.97 -37.15
C ARG A 352 -22.23 16.56 -36.58
N SER A 353 -22.05 17.30 -35.48
CA SER A 353 -22.76 18.52 -35.04
C SER A 353 -24.28 18.63 -35.19
N THR A 354 -24.98 18.75 -34.06
CA THR A 354 -25.82 19.92 -33.72
C THR A 354 -26.34 19.82 -32.27
N ASP A 355 -26.13 20.92 -31.54
CA ASP A 355 -26.91 21.51 -30.43
C ASP A 355 -27.20 20.78 -29.10
N THR A 356 -26.89 21.51 -28.03
CA THR A 356 -27.17 21.37 -26.58
C THR A 356 -28.68 21.56 -26.25
N PRO A 357 -29.15 21.57 -24.97
CA PRO A 357 -28.62 21.08 -23.67
C PRO A 357 -29.63 20.18 -22.88
N GLY A 358 -29.21 19.53 -21.78
CA GLY A 358 -30.15 19.18 -20.70
C GLY A 358 -29.88 17.91 -19.89
N THR A 359 -29.73 18.11 -18.57
CA THR A 359 -30.06 17.18 -17.45
C THR A 359 -29.30 15.86 -17.34
N GLY A 360 -28.32 15.80 -16.43
CA GLY A 360 -27.73 14.56 -15.94
C GLY A 360 -28.39 14.07 -14.64
N PRO A 361 -28.59 12.76 -14.44
CA PRO A 361 -28.89 12.21 -13.14
C PRO A 361 -27.65 11.60 -12.46
N VAL A 362 -27.49 12.04 -11.22
CA VAL A 362 -26.88 11.45 -10.01
C VAL A 362 -26.60 9.94 -10.06
N CYS A 363 -25.36 9.53 -9.78
CA CYS A 363 -25.01 8.18 -9.33
C CYS A 363 -24.67 8.19 -7.84
N ASN A 364 -25.51 7.49 -7.08
CA ASN A 364 -25.27 7.07 -5.70
C ASN A 364 -24.26 5.92 -5.67
N CYS A 365 -23.20 6.04 -4.87
CA CYS A 365 -22.43 4.90 -4.38
C CYS A 365 -22.86 4.59 -2.96
N TRP A 366 -23.35 3.37 -2.75
CA TRP A 366 -23.67 2.77 -1.46
C TRP A 366 -22.50 1.90 -0.97
N HIS A 367 -22.24 2.08 0.33
CA HIS A 367 -21.48 1.30 1.33
C HIS A 367 -20.05 0.83 1.09
#